data_AF-A0A1M5UMJ9-F1
#
_entry.id   AF-A0A1M5UMJ9-F1
#
_cell.length_a   1.000
_cell.length_b   1.000
_cell.length_c   1.000
_cell.angle_alpha   90.00
_cell.angle_beta   90.00
_cell.angle_gamma   90.00
#
_symmetry.space_group_name_H-M   'P 1'
#
loop_
_entity.id
_entity.type
_entity.pdbx_description
1 polymer ?
#
loop_
_entity_poly.entity_id
_entity_poly.type
_entity_poly.pdbx_seq_one_letter_code
_entity_poly.pdbx_strand_id
1 'polypeptide(L)'
;MVDKKTFQELDQLELYTLLKSRVDVFVVEQQCAYQEIDAYDLKATHVRLQDNQNLVAYARILPAGSKYVEASIGRVLVTKAYWDRVYGKE
;
A
#
# COMPACT_ATOMS: atom_id res chain seq x y z
N MET A 1 -6.99 12.20 -4.78
CA MET A 1 -6.47 12.87 -3.57
C MET A 1 -5.39 12.00 -2.96
N VAL A 2 -4.26 12.60 -2.58
CA VAL A 2 -3.21 11.90 -1.81
C VAL A 2 -3.52 12.06 -0.33
N ASP A 3 -3.48 10.97 0.41
CA ASP A 3 -3.61 10.98 1.86
C ASP A 3 -2.63 10.00 2.53
N LYS A 4 -2.44 10.16 3.84
CA LYS A 4 -1.60 9.30 4.66
C LYS A 4 -2.35 8.95 5.93
N LYS A 5 -2.44 7.65 6.23
CA LYS A 5 -3.11 7.13 7.42
C LYS A 5 -2.26 6.09 8.12
N THR A 6 -2.29 6.10 9.44
CA THR A 6 -1.86 4.97 10.26
C THR A 6 -2.85 3.82 10.14
N PHE A 7 -2.46 2.64 10.60
CA PHE A 7 -3.34 1.47 10.58
C PHE A 7 -4.67 1.73 11.32
N GLN A 8 -4.63 2.47 12.42
CA GLN A 8 -5.80 2.76 13.27
C GLN A 8 -6.73 3.83 12.66
N GLU A 9 -6.25 4.64 11.73
CA GLU A 9 -7.05 5.66 11.03
C GLU A 9 -7.76 5.10 9.79
N LEU A 10 -7.37 3.90 9.34
CA LEU A 10 -8.06 3.19 8.26
C LEU A 10 -9.38 2.62 8.78
N ASP A 11 -10.47 2.92 8.08
CA ASP A 11 -11.72 2.18 8.29
C ASP A 11 -11.62 0.76 7.70
N GLN A 12 -12.64 -0.06 8.00
CA GLN A 12 -12.68 -1.47 7.57
C GLN A 12 -12.64 -1.63 6.05
N LEU A 13 -13.31 -0.75 5.31
CA LEU A 13 -13.40 -0.82 3.85
C LEU A 13 -12.09 -0.34 3.21
N GLU A 14 -11.49 0.70 3.76
CA GLU A 14 -10.19 1.20 3.36
C GLU A 14 -9.10 0.14 3.55
N LEU A 15 -9.08 -0.50 4.73
CA LEU A 15 -8.14 -1.58 5.03
C LEU A 15 -8.34 -2.76 4.07
N TYR A 16 -9.58 -3.19 3.87
CA TYR A 16 -9.90 -4.28 2.94
C TYR A 16 -9.44 -3.96 1.52
N THR A 17 -9.75 -2.76 1.02
CA THR A 17 -9.38 -2.32 -0.33
C THR A 17 -7.86 -2.29 -0.51
N LEU A 18 -7.13 -1.80 0.49
CA LEU A 18 -5.67 -1.74 0.49
C LEU A 18 -5.02 -3.13 0.49
N LEU A 19 -5.49 -4.04 1.36
CA LEU A 19 -4.95 -5.40 1.44
C LEU A 19 -5.24 -6.18 0.16
N LYS A 20 -6.48 -6.10 -0.35
CA LYS A 20 -6.86 -6.74 -1.61
C LYS A 20 -5.98 -6.23 -2.76
N SER A 21 -5.80 -4.92 -2.89
CA SER A 21 -5.01 -4.33 -3.99
C SER A 21 -3.55 -4.78 -3.96
N ARG A 22 -2.95 -4.91 -2.76
CA ARG A 22 -1.60 -5.44 -2.60
C ARG A 22 -1.50 -6.90 -3.02
N VAL A 23 -2.47 -7.73 -2.64
CA VAL A 23 -2.50 -9.16 -3.04
C VAL A 23 -2.71 -9.28 -4.55
N ASP A 24 -3.63 -8.52 -5.13
CA ASP A 24 -3.89 -8.52 -6.57
C ASP A 24 -2.59 -8.21 -7.37
N VAL A 25 -1.81 -7.22 -6.93
CA VAL A 25 -0.56 -6.83 -7.61
C VAL A 25 0.59 -7.78 -7.29
N PHE A 26 0.96 -7.91 -6.01
CA PHE A 26 2.21 -8.58 -5.65
C PHE A 26 2.11 -10.10 -5.63
N VAL A 27 0.91 -10.66 -5.46
CA VAL A 27 0.73 -12.12 -5.40
C VAL A 27 0.15 -12.64 -6.71
N VAL A 28 -0.99 -12.09 -7.15
CA VAL A 28 -1.73 -12.64 -8.30
C VAL A 28 -1.09 -12.22 -9.62
N GLU A 29 -0.93 -10.91 -9.85
CA GLU A 29 -0.39 -10.39 -11.11
C GLU A 29 1.08 -10.77 -11.31
N GLN A 30 1.90 -10.63 -10.27
CA GLN A 30 3.31 -11.04 -10.30
C GLN A 30 3.51 -12.56 -10.21
N GLN A 31 2.43 -13.34 -10.03
CA GLN A 31 2.45 -14.80 -9.86
C GLN A 31 3.44 -15.25 -8.79
N CYS A 32 3.56 -14.47 -7.71
CA CYS A 32 4.54 -14.67 -6.65
C CYS A 32 3.82 -15.03 -5.36
N ALA A 33 3.73 -16.33 -5.06
CA ALA A 33 3.12 -16.79 -3.82
C ALA A 33 4.04 -16.53 -2.62
N TYR A 34 3.72 -15.52 -1.82
CA TYR A 34 4.40 -15.25 -0.56
C TYR A 34 3.45 -14.62 0.47
N GLN A 35 3.91 -14.50 1.70
CA GLN A 35 3.17 -13.83 2.76
C GLN A 35 3.16 -12.32 2.54
N GLU A 36 2.15 -11.83 1.82
CA GLU A 36 2.01 -10.41 1.51
C GLU A 36 1.63 -9.57 2.75
N ILE A 37 0.73 -10.11 3.57
CA ILE A 37 0.22 -9.47 4.78
C ILE A 37 1.10 -9.87 5.96
N ASP A 38 1.69 -8.88 6.63
CA ASP A 38 2.63 -9.07 7.72
C ASP A 38 2.26 -8.22 8.95
N ALA A 39 2.90 -8.48 10.09
CA ALA A 39 2.63 -7.75 11.32
C ALA A 39 3.10 -6.28 11.30
N TYR A 40 3.90 -5.87 10.30
CA TYR A 40 4.43 -4.52 10.20
C TYR A 40 3.39 -3.53 9.69
N ASP A 41 2.33 -4.01 9.04
CA ASP A 41 1.19 -3.19 8.63
C ASP A 41 0.58 -2.42 9.82
N LEU A 42 0.56 -3.02 11.01
CA LEU A 42 0.03 -2.41 12.23
C LEU A 42 0.82 -1.17 12.71
N LYS A 43 2.09 -1.05 12.30
CA LYS A 43 3.02 0.04 12.69
C LYS A 43 3.31 1.00 11.54
N ALA A 44 2.67 0.79 10.39
CA ALA A 44 2.99 1.52 9.18
C ALA A 44 2.20 2.82 9.05
N THR A 45 2.79 3.77 8.33
CA THR A 45 2.04 4.82 7.66
C THR A 45 1.74 4.37 6.23
N HIS A 46 0.47 4.38 5.87
CA HIS A 46 -0.07 4.01 4.57
C HIS A 46 -0.29 5.27 3.73
N VAL A 47 0.56 5.47 2.72
CA VAL A 47 0.43 6.59 1.77
C VAL A 47 -0.39 6.11 0.59
N ARG A 48 -1.47 6.82 0.26
CA ARG A 48 -2.43 6.38 -0.74
C ARG A 48 -2.74 7.52 -1.70
N LEU A 49 -2.86 7.19 -2.96
CA LEU A 49 -3.52 8.03 -3.95
C LEU A 49 -4.89 7.41 -4.22
N GLN A 50 -5.95 8.18 -4.00
CA GLN A 50 -7.33 7.74 -4.22
C GLN A 50 -8.01 8.53 -5.34
N ASP A 51 -8.84 7.83 -6.11
CA ASP A 51 -9.78 8.41 -7.06
C ASP A 51 -11.19 8.01 -6.63
N ASN A 52 -11.90 8.93 -5.98
CA ASN A 52 -13.11 8.66 -5.21
C ASN A 52 -12.87 7.56 -4.16
N GLN A 53 -13.52 6.40 -4.30
CA GLN A 53 -13.38 5.25 -3.39
C GLN A 53 -12.35 4.22 -3.89
N ASN A 54 -11.72 4.45 -5.05
CA ASN A 54 -10.77 3.54 -5.64
C ASN A 54 -9.34 3.87 -5.21
N LEU A 55 -8.57 2.85 -4.86
CA LEU A 55 -7.13 2.97 -4.63
C LEU A 55 -6.40 3.00 -5.98
N VAL A 56 -5.72 4.11 -6.26
CA VAL A 56 -4.97 4.35 -7.50
C VAL A 56 -3.51 3.93 -7.31
N ALA A 57 -2.87 4.42 -6.25
CA ALA A 57 -1.49 4.10 -5.92
C ALA A 57 -1.32 3.96 -4.41
N TYR A 58 -0.30 3.22 -4.00
CA TYR A 58 -0.03 2.95 -2.60
C TYR A 58 1.46 2.78 -2.33
N ALA A 59 1.91 3.26 -1.18
CA ALA A 59 3.19 2.93 -0.59
C ALA A 59 3.06 2.76 0.94
N ARG A 60 3.87 1.85 1.48
CA ARG A 60 3.99 1.61 2.93
C ARG A 60 5.27 2.25 3.44
N ILE A 61 5.17 3.03 4.52
CA ILE A 61 6.31 3.58 5.24
C ILE A 61 6.38 2.92 6.61
N LEU A 62 7.51 2.29 6.93
CA LEU A 62 7.79 1.77 8.27
C LEU A 62 8.79 2.69 8.97
N PRO A 63 8.56 3.03 10.25
CA PRO A 63 9.53 3.80 11.02
C PRO A 63 10.78 2.96 11.33
N ALA A 64 11.89 3.66 11.54
CA ALA A 64 13.17 3.09 11.98
C ALA A 64 12.99 2.16 13.19
N GLY A 65 13.71 1.03 13.19
CA GLY A 65 13.63 0.02 14.25
C GLY A 65 12.40 -0.89 14.18
N SER A 66 11.48 -0.70 13.23
CA SER A 66 10.34 -1.63 13.06
C SER A 66 10.78 -2.94 12.43
N LYS A 67 11.44 -2.86 11.27
CA LYS A 67 11.95 -4.01 10.51
C LYS A 67 13.43 -3.85 10.18
N TYR A 68 13.86 -2.63 9.87
CA TYR A 68 15.24 -2.26 9.56
C TYR A 68 15.71 -1.18 10.54
N VAL A 69 17.02 -0.95 10.59
CA VAL A 69 17.61 0.10 11.45
C VAL A 69 17.08 1.47 11.02
N GLU A 70 17.02 1.71 9.72
CA GLU A 70 16.46 2.92 9.12
C GLU A 70 14.95 2.79 8.85
N ALA A 71 14.31 3.94 8.62
CA ALA A 71 12.97 3.95 8.06
C ALA A 71 12.98 3.33 6.66
N SER A 72 11.91 2.61 6.28
CA SER A 72 11.87 1.91 5.01
C SER A 72 10.56 2.17 4.26
N ILE A 73 10.67 2.35 2.95
CA ILE A 73 9.54 2.39 2.02
C ILE A 73 9.41 1.02 1.37
N GLY A 74 8.18 0.53 1.23
CA GLY A 74 7.91 -0.73 0.54
C GLY A 74 6.48 -0.83 0.04
N ARG A 75 6.16 -1.94 -0.61
CA ARG A 75 4.82 -2.19 -1.19
C ARG A 75 4.35 -1.06 -2.11
N VAL A 76 5.28 -0.48 -2.86
CA VAL A 76 4.98 0.58 -3.82
C VAL A 76 4.23 -0.04 -5.01
N LEU A 77 3.02 0.44 -5.27
CA LEU A 77 2.19 -0.03 -6.38
C LEU A 77 1.36 1.09 -7.00
N VAL A 78 0.99 0.90 -8.26
CA VAL A 78 -0.11 1.59 -8.95
C VAL A 78 -1.06 0.50 -9.43
N THR A 79 -2.36 0.66 -9.21
CA THR A 79 -3.34 -0.32 -9.66
C THR A 79 -3.46 -0.31 -11.18
N LYS A 80 -3.71 -1.49 -11.76
CA LYS A 80 -3.66 -1.70 -13.22
C LYS A 80 -4.56 -0.77 -14.03
N ALA A 81 -5.70 -0.37 -13.48
CA ALA A 81 -6.62 0.56 -14.12
C ALA A 81 -6.02 1.97 -14.35
N TYR A 82 -4.88 2.28 -13.76
CA TYR A 82 -4.28 3.62 -13.76
C TYR A 82 -2.81 3.64 -14.22
N TRP A 83 -2.29 2.55 -14.82
CA TRP A 83 -0.90 2.47 -15.30
C TRP A 83 -0.55 3.46 -16.40
N ASP A 84 -1.51 3.78 -17.27
CA ASP A 84 -1.29 4.72 -18.39
C ASP A 84 -1.18 6.18 -17.93
N ARG A 85 -1.31 6.43 -16.62
CA ARG A 85 -1.18 7.73 -16.00
C ARG A 85 0.11 7.77 -15.18
N VAL A 86 0.83 8.89 -15.24
CA VAL A 86 2.18 9.04 -14.66
C VAL A 86 2.13 9.25 -13.13
N TYR A 87 1.52 8.32 -12.39
CA TYR A 87 1.37 8.41 -10.93
C TYR A 87 2.57 7.86 -10.14
N GLY A 88 3.46 7.10 -10.77
CA GLY A 88 4.68 6.61 -10.11
C GLY A 88 5.77 7.67 -9.88
N LYS A 89 5.52 8.93 -10.24
CA LYS A 89 6.47 10.06 -10.11
C LYS A 89 6.05 11.10 -9.07
N GLU A 90 4.85 11.00 -8.50
CA GLU A 90 4.31 11.96 -7.52
C GLU A 90 4.58 11.53 -6.07
#